data_AF-A0A1S1QV25-F1
#
_entry.id   AF-A0A1S1QV25-F1
#
_cell.length_a   1.000
_cell.length_b   1.000
_cell.length_c   1.000
_cell.angle_alpha   90.00
_cell.angle_beta   90.00
_cell.angle_gamma   90.00
#
_symmetry.space_group_name_H-M   'P 1'
#
loop_
_entity.id
_entity.type
_entity.pdbx_description
1 polymer ?
#
loop_
_entity_poly.entity_id
_entity_poly.type
_entity_poly.pdbx_seq_one_letter_code
_entity_poly.pdbx_strand_id
1 'polypeptide(L)'
;MPAVPATPARSAAADVPLAAELASAARRLAEAGVASPRNDAELLAAHALGVARGRLPLVREIAPDAAERLRDLVTSRTRRVPLQHLTGEAYFRHLTLAVGPGVFVPRPETETVAGWVIDALKAAAAAAATRGGEAGAGVPADGAARFVCVDLCAGSGAIALALADEVPGAEVHAVEADPLALRWLRHNVTATGLPVSVHAADVAGAGTPAAAGVPAPEGWAHVPALSALARLAGRVDAVVSNPPYLPDADRAVVSPEVGDHDPPWALWGGGADGLAGPRAVVSTAMGLLRPGGVFAMEHADGQGPAARELLAAAGGWSEIATHRDLLGRDRFVTGRLLKSSDRAEGAV
;
A
#
# COMPACT_ATOMS: atom_id res chain seq x y z
N MET A 1 34.88 -21.77 55.85
CA MET A 1 34.22 -21.08 54.72
C MET A 1 33.69 -22.13 53.78
N PRO A 2 32.37 -22.22 53.52
CA PRO A 2 31.86 -23.21 52.59
C PRO A 2 32.20 -22.77 51.15
N ALA A 3 32.60 -23.73 50.32
CA ALA A 3 32.92 -23.51 48.92
C ALA A 3 31.68 -23.06 48.15
N VAL A 4 31.82 -21.98 47.38
CA VAL A 4 30.81 -21.54 46.40
C VAL A 4 30.77 -22.58 45.28
N PRO A 5 29.61 -23.15 44.93
CA PRO A 5 29.53 -24.09 43.81
C PRO A 5 29.78 -23.33 42.51
N ALA A 6 30.69 -23.85 41.69
CA ALA A 6 30.98 -23.31 40.38
C ALA A 6 29.71 -23.39 39.50
N THR A 7 29.30 -22.24 38.96
CA THR A 7 28.30 -22.14 37.91
C THR A 7 28.72 -23.04 36.73
N PRO A 8 27.86 -23.93 36.21
CA PRO A 8 28.24 -24.73 35.06
C PRO A 8 28.50 -23.78 33.88
N ALA A 9 29.69 -23.89 33.30
CA ALA A 9 30.02 -23.20 32.06
C ALA A 9 29.00 -23.62 31.00
N ARG A 10 28.24 -22.66 30.46
CA ARG A 10 27.49 -22.89 29.22
C ARG A 10 28.50 -23.37 28.19
N SER A 11 28.30 -24.58 27.66
CA SER A 11 29.01 -25.04 26.47
C SER A 11 28.84 -23.97 25.39
N ALA A 12 29.90 -23.23 25.08
CA ALA A 12 29.90 -22.30 23.96
C ALA A 12 29.81 -23.15 22.69
N ALA A 13 28.61 -23.31 22.14
CA ALA A 13 28.43 -23.93 20.84
C ALA A 13 29.26 -23.15 19.82
N ALA A 14 29.99 -23.87 18.97
CA ALA A 14 30.88 -23.26 17.99
C ALA A 14 30.09 -22.43 16.97
N ASP A 15 30.69 -21.34 16.50
CA ASP A 15 30.10 -20.48 15.48
C ASP A 15 29.86 -21.27 14.18
N VAL A 16 28.80 -20.89 13.47
CA VAL A 16 28.29 -21.61 12.31
C VAL A 16 28.67 -20.87 11.02
N PRO A 17 29.22 -21.54 9.99
CA PRO A 17 29.53 -20.89 8.72
C PRO A 17 28.28 -20.33 8.03
N LEU A 18 28.21 -18.99 7.84
CA LEU A 18 27.06 -18.31 7.24
C LEU A 18 26.78 -18.83 5.82
N ALA A 19 27.82 -19.10 5.04
CA ALA A 19 27.69 -19.60 3.67
C ALA A 19 26.93 -20.94 3.62
N ALA A 20 27.13 -21.81 4.62
CA ALA A 20 26.42 -23.09 4.70
C ALA A 20 24.94 -22.90 5.03
N GLU A 21 24.61 -21.98 5.96
CA GLU A 21 23.23 -21.63 6.28
C GLU A 21 22.51 -20.99 5.09
N LEU A 22 23.14 -20.05 4.38
CA LEU A 22 22.57 -19.42 3.18
C LEU A 22 22.31 -20.43 2.06
N ALA A 23 23.24 -21.35 1.81
CA ALA A 23 23.06 -22.40 0.81
C ALA A 23 21.92 -23.36 1.19
N SER A 24 21.83 -23.73 2.47
CA SER A 24 20.76 -24.58 3.00
C SER A 24 19.39 -23.88 2.90
N ALA A 25 19.33 -22.62 3.31
CA ALA A 25 18.14 -21.79 3.22
C ALA A 25 17.65 -21.64 1.77
N ALA A 26 18.53 -21.23 0.85
CA ALA A 26 18.16 -21.07 -0.55
C ALA A 26 17.62 -22.37 -1.18
N ARG A 27 18.21 -23.53 -0.86
CA ARG A 27 17.70 -24.82 -1.33
C ARG A 27 16.30 -25.10 -0.78
N ARG A 28 16.09 -24.97 0.53
CA ARG A 28 14.77 -25.20 1.16
C ARG A 28 13.69 -24.28 0.61
N LEU A 29 14.03 -23.02 0.37
CA LEU A 29 13.10 -22.04 -0.21
C LEU A 29 12.77 -22.37 -1.67
N ALA A 30 13.75 -22.83 -2.46
CA ALA A 30 13.53 -23.28 -3.83
C ALA A 30 12.62 -24.52 -3.88
N GLU A 31 12.84 -25.50 -3.00
CA GLU A 31 11.99 -26.69 -2.85
C GLU A 31 10.54 -26.32 -2.45
N ALA A 32 10.36 -25.24 -1.68
CA ALA A 32 9.05 -24.69 -1.33
C ALA A 32 8.42 -23.80 -2.43
N GLY A 33 9.08 -23.67 -3.60
CA GLY A 33 8.60 -22.90 -4.74
C GLY A 33 8.66 -21.38 -4.57
N VAL A 34 9.46 -20.87 -3.63
CA VAL A 34 9.70 -19.42 -3.50
C VAL A 34 10.41 -18.91 -4.75
N ALA A 35 9.92 -17.82 -5.35
CA ALA A 35 10.41 -17.31 -6.64
C ALA A 35 11.86 -16.79 -6.57
N SER A 36 12.28 -16.24 -5.43
CA SER A 36 13.56 -15.56 -5.24
C SER A 36 14.38 -16.19 -4.08
N PRO A 37 14.64 -17.50 -4.09
CA PRO A 37 15.04 -18.24 -2.89
C PRO A 37 16.38 -17.77 -2.29
N ARG A 38 17.36 -17.42 -3.14
CA ARG A 38 18.64 -16.88 -2.68
C ARG A 38 18.50 -15.49 -2.08
N ASN A 39 17.71 -14.62 -2.72
CA ASN A 39 17.49 -13.26 -2.23
C ASN A 39 16.77 -13.28 -0.88
N ASP A 40 15.73 -14.10 -0.75
CA ASP A 40 14.98 -14.27 0.49
C ASP A 40 15.88 -14.84 1.60
N ALA A 41 16.72 -15.85 1.31
CA ALA A 41 17.69 -16.39 2.28
C ALA A 41 18.65 -15.31 2.80
N GLU A 42 19.18 -14.47 1.91
CA GLU A 42 20.06 -13.37 2.28
C GLU A 42 19.33 -12.29 3.10
N LEU A 43 18.10 -11.91 2.75
CA LEU A 43 17.31 -10.93 3.51
C LEU A 43 16.92 -11.46 4.90
N LEU A 44 16.52 -12.74 5.01
CA LEU A 44 16.24 -13.37 6.29
C LEU A 44 17.49 -13.48 7.17
N ALA A 45 18.66 -13.77 6.58
CA ALA A 45 19.91 -13.76 7.31
C ALA A 45 20.25 -12.36 7.81
N ALA A 46 20.22 -11.36 6.93
CA ALA A 46 20.43 -9.95 7.30
C ALA A 46 19.56 -9.54 8.49
N HIS A 47 18.27 -9.90 8.44
CA HIS A 47 17.32 -9.68 9.53
C HIS A 47 17.69 -10.43 10.81
N ALA A 48 17.98 -11.73 10.75
CA ALA A 48 18.34 -12.54 11.92
C ALA A 48 19.61 -12.06 12.65
N LEU A 49 20.54 -11.45 11.91
CA LEU A 49 21.78 -10.87 12.42
C LEU A 49 21.62 -9.39 12.84
N GLY A 50 20.53 -8.71 12.47
CA GLY A 50 20.36 -7.27 12.72
C GLY A 50 21.34 -6.40 11.91
N VAL A 51 21.68 -6.79 10.69
CA VAL A 51 22.61 -6.05 9.81
C VAL A 51 22.01 -5.78 8.44
N ALA A 52 22.51 -4.77 7.74
CA ALA A 52 22.15 -4.56 6.34
C ALA A 52 22.63 -5.72 5.45
N ARG A 53 21.84 -6.10 4.43
CA ARG A 53 22.18 -7.18 3.49
C ARG A 53 23.58 -7.04 2.88
N GLY A 54 23.98 -5.81 2.54
CA GLY A 54 25.30 -5.52 1.97
C GLY A 54 26.49 -5.86 2.89
N ARG A 55 26.25 -6.10 4.18
CA ARG A 55 27.29 -6.52 5.15
C ARG A 55 27.52 -8.04 5.15
N LEU A 56 26.58 -8.84 4.65
CA LEU A 56 26.69 -10.30 4.69
C LEU A 56 27.97 -10.87 4.03
N PRO A 57 28.49 -10.33 2.91
CA PRO A 57 29.75 -10.82 2.33
C PRO A 57 30.96 -10.69 3.26
N LEU A 58 30.88 -9.85 4.29
CA LEU A 58 31.94 -9.66 5.30
C LEU A 58 31.79 -10.61 6.50
N VAL A 59 30.67 -11.32 6.60
CA VAL A 59 30.37 -12.24 7.71
C VAL A 59 30.70 -13.66 7.27
N ARG A 60 31.68 -14.29 7.94
CA ARG A 60 32.06 -15.68 7.65
C ARG A 60 31.28 -16.68 8.50
N GLU A 61 31.14 -16.37 9.78
CA GLU A 61 30.53 -17.22 10.79
C GLU A 61 29.52 -16.40 11.60
N ILE A 62 28.51 -17.08 12.12
CA ILE A 62 27.44 -16.50 12.93
C ILE A 62 27.28 -17.28 14.22
N ALA A 63 26.87 -16.58 15.27
CA ALA A 63 26.58 -17.19 16.55
C ALA A 63 25.44 -18.22 16.41
N PRO A 64 25.44 -19.31 17.20
CA PRO A 64 24.43 -20.38 17.12
C PRO A 64 22.98 -19.90 17.27
N ASP A 65 22.74 -18.87 18.09
CA ASP A 65 21.42 -18.27 18.29
C ASP A 65 20.94 -17.50 17.05
N ALA A 66 21.84 -16.83 16.33
CA ALA A 66 21.53 -16.19 15.05
C ALA A 66 21.23 -17.22 13.97
N ALA A 67 21.95 -18.35 13.95
CA ALA A 67 21.67 -19.47 13.06
C ALA A 67 20.29 -20.09 13.35
N GLU A 68 19.91 -20.25 14.62
CA GLU A 68 18.58 -20.72 15.02
C GLU A 68 17.48 -19.76 14.54
N ARG A 69 17.62 -18.46 14.81
CA ARG A 69 16.67 -17.44 14.30
C ARG A 69 16.52 -17.48 12.78
N LEU A 70 17.62 -17.60 12.03
CA LEU A 70 17.58 -17.74 10.57
C LEU A 70 16.81 -18.99 10.15
N ARG A 71 17.05 -20.14 10.78
CA ARG A 71 16.36 -21.40 10.44
C ARG A 71 14.87 -21.34 10.75
N ASP A 72 14.45 -20.64 11.81
CA ASP A 72 13.04 -20.44 12.15
C ASP A 72 12.33 -19.56 11.12
N LEU A 73 12.98 -18.47 10.72
CA LEU A 73 12.48 -17.59 9.65
C LEU A 73 12.37 -18.34 8.32
N VAL A 74 13.38 -19.13 7.95
CA VAL A 74 13.34 -19.97 6.74
C VAL A 74 12.21 -20.98 6.83
N THR A 75 12.00 -21.61 7.98
CA THR A 75 10.90 -22.56 8.18
C THR A 75 9.54 -21.89 7.98
N SER A 76 9.36 -20.68 8.50
CA SER A 76 8.14 -19.90 8.26
C SER A 76 7.99 -19.53 6.78
N ARG A 77 9.07 -19.10 6.12
CA ARG A 77 9.07 -18.76 4.70
C ARG A 77 8.78 -19.95 3.79
N THR A 78 9.18 -21.18 4.16
CA THR A 78 8.80 -22.39 3.40
C THR A 78 7.29 -22.67 3.43
N ARG A 79 6.56 -22.13 4.40
CA ARG A 79 5.09 -22.14 4.45
C ARG A 79 4.46 -20.98 3.69
N ARG A 80 5.25 -20.31 2.84
CA ARG A 80 4.84 -19.19 2.00
C ARG A 80 4.36 -17.95 2.76
N VAL A 81 4.72 -17.81 4.04
CA VAL A 81 4.55 -16.54 4.76
C VAL A 81 5.32 -15.45 4.00
N PRO A 82 4.70 -14.27 3.70
CA PRO A 82 5.37 -13.19 3.00
C PRO A 82 6.69 -12.80 3.68
N LEU A 83 7.73 -12.58 2.89
CA LEU A 83 9.05 -12.17 3.41
C LEU A 83 8.92 -10.94 4.32
N GLN A 84 8.10 -9.97 3.91
CA GLN A 84 7.87 -8.71 4.61
C GLN A 84 7.17 -8.92 5.96
N HIS A 85 6.32 -9.95 6.11
CA HIS A 85 5.74 -10.29 7.42
C HIS A 85 6.79 -10.88 8.36
N LEU A 86 7.80 -11.55 7.82
CA LEU A 86 8.89 -12.13 8.60
C LEU A 86 9.94 -11.08 8.98
N THR A 87 10.24 -10.14 8.09
CA THR A 87 11.22 -9.06 8.35
C THR A 87 10.59 -7.86 9.06
N GLY A 88 9.26 -7.74 9.04
CA GLY A 88 8.50 -6.64 9.64
C GLY A 88 8.50 -5.35 8.82
N GLU A 89 9.05 -5.36 7.60
CA GLU A 89 9.26 -4.17 6.78
C GLU A 89 8.94 -4.39 5.30
N ALA A 90 8.42 -3.34 4.66
CA ALA A 90 8.25 -3.22 3.22
C ALA A 90 8.81 -1.89 2.74
N TYR A 91 9.47 -1.90 1.58
CA TYR A 91 9.93 -0.68 0.92
C TYR A 91 8.82 -0.17 0.00
N PHE A 92 8.59 1.13 0.03
CA PHE A 92 7.65 1.80 -0.85
C PHE A 92 8.15 3.20 -1.17
N ARG A 93 8.55 3.41 -2.43
CA ARG A 93 9.18 4.66 -2.89
C ARG A 93 10.39 5.01 -2.02
N HIS A 94 10.43 6.17 -1.36
CA HIS A 94 11.53 6.55 -0.47
C HIS A 94 11.35 6.09 0.98
N LEU A 95 10.30 5.33 1.26
CA LEU A 95 9.88 4.97 2.61
C LEU A 95 10.18 3.49 2.91
N THR A 96 10.46 3.23 4.19
CA THR A 96 10.42 1.89 4.78
C THR A 96 9.26 1.87 5.75
N LEU A 97 8.30 0.99 5.50
CA LEU A 97 7.04 0.89 6.25
C LEU A 97 7.04 -0.40 7.06
N ALA A 98 6.61 -0.33 8.31
CA ALA A 98 6.37 -1.52 9.11
C ALA A 98 5.12 -2.23 8.60
N VAL A 99 5.22 -3.55 8.43
CA VAL A 99 4.13 -4.42 7.98
C VAL A 99 4.19 -5.78 8.68
N GLY A 100 3.08 -6.51 8.62
CA GLY A 100 2.96 -7.84 9.21
C GLY A 100 1.54 -8.39 9.02
N PRO A 101 1.19 -9.49 9.72
CA PRO A 101 -0.14 -10.06 9.61
C PRO A 101 -1.26 -9.04 9.85
N GLY A 102 -2.29 -9.07 9.02
CA GLY A 102 -3.45 -8.18 9.13
C GLY A 102 -3.34 -6.88 8.34
N VAL A 103 -2.32 -6.70 7.49
CA VAL A 103 -2.28 -5.61 6.50
C VAL A 103 -1.73 -6.11 5.17
N PHE A 104 -2.24 -5.55 4.09
CA PHE A 104 -1.72 -5.84 2.75
C PHE A 104 -0.28 -5.31 2.60
N VAL A 105 0.62 -6.18 2.11
CA VAL A 105 2.00 -5.79 1.82
C VAL A 105 2.06 -4.88 0.59
N PRO A 106 2.60 -3.65 0.70
CA PRO A 106 2.76 -2.75 -0.44
C PRO A 106 3.48 -3.43 -1.61
N ARG A 107 2.97 -3.20 -2.83
CA ARG A 107 3.51 -3.80 -4.05
C ARG A 107 4.30 -2.76 -4.87
N PRO A 108 5.37 -3.17 -5.57
CA PRO A 108 6.13 -2.27 -6.42
C PRO A 108 5.27 -1.57 -7.49
N GLU A 109 4.26 -2.26 -8.02
CA GLU A 109 3.35 -1.71 -9.02
C GLU A 109 2.55 -0.52 -8.48
N THR A 110 2.16 -0.55 -7.19
CA THR A 110 1.45 0.54 -6.52
C THR A 110 2.28 1.83 -6.44
N GLU A 111 3.61 1.74 -6.51
CA GLU A 111 4.47 2.92 -6.58
C GLU A 111 4.23 3.75 -7.84
N THR A 112 3.82 3.11 -8.94
CA THR A 112 3.50 3.80 -10.21
C THR A 112 2.21 4.62 -10.09
N VAL A 113 1.24 4.14 -9.33
CA VAL A 113 -0.02 4.83 -9.04
C VAL A 113 0.24 6.08 -8.20
N ALA A 114 0.98 5.92 -7.09
CA ALA A 114 1.39 7.04 -6.25
C ALA A 114 2.23 8.06 -7.05
N GLY A 115 3.19 7.57 -7.84
CA GLY A 115 4.05 8.40 -8.67
C GLY A 115 3.27 9.26 -9.66
N TRP A 116 2.27 8.69 -10.34
CA TRP A 116 1.44 9.45 -11.27
C TRP A 116 0.72 10.62 -10.59
N VAL A 117 0.15 10.40 -9.41
CA VAL A 117 -0.56 11.45 -8.65
C VAL A 117 0.42 12.52 -8.15
N ILE A 118 1.57 12.10 -7.61
CA ILE A 118 2.65 13.00 -7.16
C ILE A 118 3.10 13.92 -8.31
N ASP A 119 3.35 13.33 -9.49
CA ASP A 119 3.79 14.07 -10.67
C ASP A 119 2.71 15.04 -11.17
N ALA A 120 1.44 14.61 -11.17
CA ALA A 120 0.31 15.47 -11.54
C ALA A 120 0.19 16.70 -10.61
N LEU A 121 0.37 16.50 -9.29
CA LEU A 121 0.32 17.59 -8.30
C LEU A 121 1.53 18.52 -8.43
N LYS A 122 2.74 17.97 -8.60
CA LYS A 122 3.95 18.77 -8.84
C LYS A 122 3.85 19.61 -10.11
N ALA A 123 3.34 19.02 -11.21
CA ALA A 123 3.10 19.74 -12.44
C ALA A 123 2.06 20.86 -12.26
N ALA A 124 0.97 20.60 -11.52
CA ALA A 124 -0.03 21.60 -11.20
C ALA A 124 0.53 22.76 -10.36
N ALA A 125 1.39 22.47 -9.37
CA ALA A 125 2.09 23.48 -8.58
C ALA A 125 3.03 24.33 -9.44
N ALA A 126 3.84 23.69 -10.29
CA ALA A 126 4.73 24.39 -11.21
C ALA A 126 3.95 25.32 -12.16
N ALA A 127 2.82 24.84 -12.71
CA ALA A 127 1.95 25.65 -13.56
C ALA A 127 1.23 26.78 -12.81
N ALA A 128 0.96 26.62 -11.51
CA ALA A 128 0.43 27.70 -10.67
C ALA A 128 1.49 28.76 -10.39
N ALA A 129 2.73 28.35 -10.12
CA ALA A 129 3.85 29.27 -9.87
C ALA A 129 4.17 30.14 -11.11
N THR A 130 4.12 29.58 -12.32
CA THR A 130 4.35 30.34 -13.56
C THR A 130 3.22 31.32 -13.88
N ARG A 131 1.98 31.01 -13.50
CA ARG A 131 0.82 31.91 -13.62
C ARG A 131 0.74 32.97 -12.52
N GLY A 132 1.49 32.80 -11.42
CA GLY A 132 1.53 33.71 -10.27
C GLY A 132 2.31 35.03 -10.50
N GLY A 133 2.80 35.28 -11.72
CA GLY A 133 3.20 36.62 -12.14
C GLY A 133 1.95 37.41 -12.53
N GLU A 134 1.55 38.35 -11.67
CA GLU A 134 0.42 39.29 -11.80
C GLU A 134 -0.94 38.81 -11.24
N ALA A 135 -1.19 39.19 -9.98
CA ALA A 135 -2.48 39.40 -9.31
C ALA A 135 -3.63 38.37 -9.46
N GLY A 136 -3.94 37.69 -8.35
CA GLY A 136 -5.34 37.51 -7.91
C GLY A 136 -6.08 36.23 -8.30
N ALA A 137 -5.83 35.12 -7.57
CA ALA A 137 -6.83 34.19 -7.05
C ALA A 137 -6.16 33.00 -6.33
N GLY A 138 -6.11 33.05 -4.98
CA GLY A 138 -6.02 31.83 -4.17
C GLY A 138 -4.64 31.27 -3.81
N VAL A 139 -3.55 32.04 -3.88
CA VAL A 139 -2.28 31.65 -3.23
C VAL A 139 -2.32 32.14 -1.78
N PRO A 140 -2.24 31.26 -0.76
CA PRO A 140 -2.14 31.69 0.62
C PRO A 140 -0.85 32.51 0.81
N ALA A 141 -0.85 33.44 1.78
CA ALA A 141 0.25 34.38 2.01
C ALA A 141 1.60 33.73 2.38
N ASP A 142 1.64 32.39 2.57
CA ASP A 142 2.83 31.58 2.80
C ASP A 142 3.44 30.96 1.52
N GLY A 143 2.81 31.15 0.35
CA GLY A 143 3.36 30.79 -0.96
C GLY A 143 3.29 29.30 -1.32
N ALA A 144 2.70 28.43 -0.50
CA ALA A 144 2.55 27.01 -0.83
C ALA A 144 1.18 26.73 -1.45
N ALA A 145 1.14 26.13 -2.64
CA ALA A 145 -0.06 25.50 -3.15
C ALA A 145 -0.39 24.31 -2.23
N ARG A 146 -1.36 24.49 -1.32
CA ARG A 146 -1.80 23.44 -0.41
C ARG A 146 -2.79 22.53 -1.13
N PHE A 147 -2.30 21.42 -1.66
CA PHE A 147 -3.16 20.36 -2.21
C PHE A 147 -3.80 19.56 -1.08
N VAL A 148 -5.07 19.20 -1.23
CA VAL A 148 -5.76 18.24 -0.37
C VAL A 148 -5.81 16.90 -1.09
N CYS A 149 -5.23 15.86 -0.51
CA CYS A 149 -5.18 14.52 -1.09
C CYS A 149 -5.88 13.51 -0.18
N VAL A 150 -6.60 12.56 -0.77
CA VAL A 150 -7.25 11.45 -0.04
C VAL A 150 -6.79 10.12 -0.63
N ASP A 151 -6.27 9.25 0.24
CA ASP A 151 -6.00 7.84 -0.03
C ASP A 151 -7.13 6.98 0.57
N LEU A 152 -7.89 6.30 -0.29
CA LEU A 152 -8.98 5.40 0.08
C LEU A 152 -8.46 3.95 0.12
N CYS A 153 -8.82 3.19 1.16
CA CYS A 153 -8.29 1.85 1.42
C CYS A 153 -6.78 1.88 1.71
N ALA A 154 -6.36 2.74 2.62
CA ALA A 154 -4.97 3.12 2.81
C ALA A 154 -4.07 1.97 3.30
N GLY A 155 -4.62 0.91 3.91
CA GLY A 155 -3.86 -0.25 4.37
C GLY A 155 -2.76 0.12 5.35
N SER A 156 -1.51 -0.08 4.96
CA SER A 156 -0.31 0.29 5.74
C SER A 156 0.04 1.79 5.67
N GLY A 157 -0.67 2.56 4.83
CA GLY A 157 -0.45 3.98 4.57
C GLY A 157 0.53 4.28 3.45
N ALA A 158 0.88 3.29 2.63
CA ALA A 158 1.95 3.42 1.63
C ALA A 158 1.75 4.61 0.68
N ILE A 159 0.58 4.72 0.05
CA ILE A 159 0.29 5.81 -0.88
C ILE A 159 0.17 7.14 -0.15
N ALA A 160 -0.62 7.21 0.94
CA ALA A 160 -0.77 8.42 1.74
C ALA A 160 0.56 9.00 2.24
N LEU A 161 1.46 8.14 2.75
CA LEU A 161 2.75 8.58 3.25
C LEU A 161 3.68 9.03 2.12
N ALA A 162 3.67 8.37 0.97
CA ALA A 162 4.43 8.82 -0.19
C ALA A 162 3.95 10.20 -0.70
N LEU A 163 2.63 10.44 -0.71
CA LEU A 163 2.09 11.77 -1.05
C LEU A 163 2.56 12.84 -0.06
N ALA A 164 2.56 12.54 1.24
CA ALA A 164 2.98 13.47 2.28
C ALA A 164 4.50 13.74 2.26
N ASP A 165 5.30 12.74 1.89
CA ASP A 165 6.76 12.86 1.74
C ASP A 165 7.15 13.68 0.50
N GLU A 166 6.51 13.40 -0.64
CA GLU A 166 6.99 13.89 -1.94
C GLU A 166 6.25 15.14 -2.46
N VAL A 167 5.11 15.53 -1.87
CA VAL A 167 4.34 16.72 -2.25
C VAL A 167 4.37 17.76 -1.13
N PRO A 168 5.33 18.71 -1.15
CA PRO A 168 5.47 19.70 -0.08
C PRO A 168 4.20 20.49 0.19
N GLY A 169 3.77 20.51 1.47
CA GLY A 169 2.59 21.26 1.90
C GLY A 169 1.25 20.60 1.59
N ALA A 170 1.22 19.37 1.08
CA ALA A 170 -0.03 18.64 0.90
C ALA A 170 -0.69 18.30 2.25
N GLU A 171 -2.01 18.54 2.34
CA GLU A 171 -2.86 17.99 3.40
C GLU A 171 -3.33 16.60 2.96
N VAL A 172 -2.79 15.55 3.59
CA VAL A 172 -3.06 14.16 3.19
C VAL A 172 -3.99 13.48 4.20
N HIS A 173 -5.01 12.81 3.69
CA HIS A 173 -5.99 12.03 4.43
C HIS A 173 -5.91 10.56 4.03
N ALA A 174 -5.78 9.67 5.01
CA ALA A 174 -5.79 8.22 4.78
C ALA A 174 -7.06 7.61 5.39
N VAL A 175 -7.85 6.90 4.59
CA VAL A 175 -9.08 6.22 5.02
C VAL A 175 -8.85 4.71 5.04
N GLU A 176 -9.06 4.10 6.20
CA GLU A 176 -8.95 2.65 6.37
C GLU A 176 -10.07 2.14 7.29
N ALA A 177 -10.64 0.99 6.96
CA ALA A 177 -11.79 0.43 7.67
C ALA A 177 -11.41 -0.77 8.54
N ASP A 178 -10.36 -1.52 8.17
CA ASP A 178 -9.88 -2.66 8.93
C ASP A 178 -9.14 -2.20 10.20
N PRO A 179 -9.59 -2.60 11.41
CA PRO A 179 -8.91 -2.25 12.65
C PRO A 179 -7.50 -2.84 12.76
N LEU A 180 -7.17 -3.91 12.05
CA LEU A 180 -5.80 -4.46 11.98
C LEU A 180 -4.91 -3.52 11.14
N ALA A 181 -5.33 -3.21 9.92
CA ALA A 181 -4.61 -2.30 9.02
C ALA A 181 -4.48 -0.88 9.60
N LEU A 182 -5.52 -0.37 10.28
CA LEU A 182 -5.49 0.92 10.98
C LEU A 182 -4.35 1.01 12.02
N ARG A 183 -3.99 -0.10 12.67
CA ARG A 183 -2.85 -0.11 13.60
C ARG A 183 -1.53 0.07 12.87
N TRP A 184 -1.35 -0.62 11.74
CA TRP A 184 -0.18 -0.48 10.88
C TRP A 184 -0.08 0.93 10.30
N LEU A 185 -1.17 1.46 9.76
CA LEU A 185 -1.27 2.84 9.27
C LEU A 185 -0.84 3.85 10.34
N ARG A 186 -1.45 3.79 11.54
CA ARG A 186 -1.12 4.72 12.63
C ARG A 186 0.31 4.57 13.11
N HIS A 187 0.83 3.35 13.16
CA HIS A 187 2.22 3.09 13.49
C HIS A 187 3.17 3.74 12.47
N ASN A 188 2.94 3.54 11.17
CA ASN A 188 3.76 4.11 10.11
C ASN A 188 3.69 5.64 10.04
N VAL A 189 2.50 6.22 10.25
CA VAL A 189 2.34 7.68 10.37
C VAL A 189 3.17 8.21 11.54
N THR A 190 3.12 7.54 12.69
CA THR A 190 3.90 7.94 13.87
C THR A 190 5.41 7.78 13.65
N ALA A 191 5.82 6.66 13.06
CA ALA A 191 7.23 6.32 12.85
C ALA A 191 7.92 7.24 11.83
N THR A 192 7.22 7.65 10.78
CA THR A 192 7.74 8.57 9.76
C THR A 192 7.66 10.03 10.18
N GLY A 193 6.72 10.39 11.07
CA GLY A 193 6.47 11.77 11.47
C GLY A 193 5.82 12.63 10.37
N LEU A 194 5.37 12.01 9.27
CA LEU A 194 4.72 12.70 8.15
C LEU A 194 3.29 13.10 8.51
N PRO A 195 2.81 14.28 8.05
CA PRO A 195 1.54 14.86 8.46
C PRO A 195 0.34 14.24 7.71
N VAL A 196 0.00 12.99 8.05
CA VAL A 196 -1.16 12.27 7.50
C VAL A 196 -2.30 12.21 8.52
N SER A 197 -3.49 12.67 8.14
CA SER A 197 -4.70 12.54 8.94
C SER A 197 -5.37 11.19 8.69
N VAL A 198 -5.44 10.33 9.72
CA VAL A 198 -6.02 8.99 9.63
C VAL A 198 -7.50 8.97 10.00
N HIS A 199 -8.32 8.33 9.17
CA HIS A 199 -9.77 8.20 9.34
C HIS A 199 -10.18 6.72 9.37
N ALA A 200 -10.77 6.30 10.49
CA ALA A 200 -11.38 4.97 10.60
C ALA A 200 -12.77 5.01 9.95
N ALA A 201 -12.84 4.69 8.67
CA ALA A 201 -14.05 4.78 7.87
C ALA A 201 -14.01 3.78 6.70
N ASP A 202 -15.18 3.35 6.25
CA ASP A 202 -15.36 2.52 5.07
C ASP A 202 -15.67 3.40 3.87
N VAL A 203 -15.08 3.10 2.73
CA VAL A 203 -15.34 3.80 1.46
C VAL A 203 -16.85 3.96 1.21
N ALA A 204 -17.66 2.91 1.38
CA ALA A 204 -19.10 2.95 1.11
C ALA A 204 -19.98 3.00 2.38
N GLY A 205 -19.45 2.62 3.54
CA GLY A 205 -20.16 2.56 4.83
C GLY A 205 -21.12 1.38 5.03
N ALA A 206 -21.21 0.44 4.08
CA ALA A 206 -22.06 -0.74 4.15
C ALA A 206 -21.27 -2.07 4.24
N GLY A 207 -19.95 -2.00 4.43
CA GLY A 207 -19.04 -3.14 4.45
C GLY A 207 -18.60 -3.51 3.04
N THR A 208 -17.51 -2.91 2.55
CA THR A 208 -16.79 -3.39 1.34
C THR A 208 -16.56 -4.91 1.33
N PRO A 209 -16.25 -5.59 2.46
CA PRO A 209 -16.09 -7.04 2.52
C PRO A 209 -17.38 -7.79 2.14
N ALA A 210 -18.55 -7.29 2.54
CA ALA A 210 -19.83 -7.94 2.29
C ALA A 210 -20.17 -7.98 0.78
N ALA A 211 -19.73 -6.97 0.03
CA ALA A 211 -19.85 -6.96 -1.43
C ALA A 211 -18.97 -8.04 -2.11
N ALA A 212 -17.92 -8.49 -1.42
CA ALA A 212 -17.06 -9.60 -1.83
C ALA A 212 -17.49 -10.97 -1.27
N GLY A 213 -18.67 -11.05 -0.65
CA GLY A 213 -19.15 -12.29 -0.03
C GLY A 213 -18.33 -12.72 1.19
N VAL A 214 -17.51 -11.82 1.75
CA VAL A 214 -16.68 -12.07 2.95
C VAL A 214 -17.27 -11.28 4.12
N PRO A 215 -17.53 -11.90 5.27
CA PRO A 215 -17.95 -11.16 6.45
C PRO A 215 -16.88 -10.11 6.82
N ALA A 216 -17.32 -8.88 7.10
CA ALA A 216 -16.41 -7.89 7.65
C ALA A 216 -15.86 -8.40 9.00
N PRO A 217 -14.56 -8.23 9.29
CA PRO A 217 -13.99 -8.62 10.56
C PRO A 217 -14.58 -7.80 11.71
N GLU A 218 -14.45 -8.31 12.93
CA GLU A 218 -14.84 -7.58 14.13
C GLU A 218 -14.10 -6.24 14.22
N GLY A 219 -14.82 -5.17 14.54
CA GLY A 219 -14.27 -3.82 14.67
C GLY A 219 -14.09 -3.05 13.36
N TRP A 220 -14.61 -3.57 12.24
CA TRP A 220 -14.66 -2.85 10.97
C TRP A 220 -15.36 -1.49 11.11
N ALA A 221 -14.77 -0.45 10.53
CA ALA A 221 -15.39 0.88 10.55
C ALA A 221 -16.62 0.92 9.63
N HIS A 222 -17.76 1.39 10.14
CA HIS A 222 -19.01 1.47 9.36
C HIS A 222 -19.34 2.88 8.87
N VAL A 223 -18.60 3.90 9.30
CA VAL A 223 -18.83 5.28 8.88
C VAL A 223 -18.44 5.41 7.41
N PRO A 224 -19.34 5.86 6.51
CA PRO A 224 -18.97 6.11 5.12
C PRO A 224 -17.89 7.20 5.03
N ALA A 225 -16.92 7.04 4.12
CA ALA A 225 -15.82 7.98 3.93
C ALA A 225 -16.31 9.40 3.62
N LEU A 226 -17.38 9.54 2.82
CA LEU A 226 -18.02 10.84 2.55
C LEU A 226 -18.57 11.52 3.82
N SER A 227 -19.03 10.73 4.80
CA SER A 227 -19.49 11.28 6.07
C SER A 227 -18.31 11.66 6.97
N ALA A 228 -17.29 10.80 7.06
CA ALA A 228 -16.08 11.07 7.84
C ALA A 228 -15.31 12.30 7.31
N LEU A 229 -15.33 12.52 5.99
CA LEU A 229 -14.65 13.60 5.30
C LEU A 229 -15.63 14.69 4.82
N ALA A 230 -16.78 14.87 5.46
CA ALA A 230 -17.83 15.79 5.01
C ALA A 230 -17.33 17.23 4.74
N ARG A 231 -16.35 17.70 5.52
CA ARG A 231 -15.71 19.03 5.35
C ARG A 231 -14.90 19.17 4.05
N LEU A 232 -14.52 18.06 3.43
CA LEU A 232 -13.70 17.99 2.22
C LEU A 232 -14.53 17.74 0.95
N ALA A 233 -15.84 17.51 1.07
CA ALA A 233 -16.70 17.23 -0.08
C ALA A 233 -16.59 18.34 -1.15
N GLY A 234 -16.27 17.95 -2.38
CA GLY A 234 -16.05 18.87 -3.50
C GLY A 234 -14.80 19.76 -3.40
N ARG A 235 -13.85 19.44 -2.50
CA ARG A 235 -12.67 20.28 -2.20
C ARG A 235 -11.33 19.56 -2.38
N VAL A 236 -11.34 18.25 -2.61
CA VAL A 236 -10.13 17.43 -2.72
C VAL A 236 -9.48 17.60 -4.10
N ASP A 237 -8.16 17.76 -4.14
CA ASP A 237 -7.36 17.90 -5.37
C ASP A 237 -7.08 16.56 -6.04
N ALA A 238 -6.75 15.56 -5.23
CA ALA A 238 -6.41 14.22 -5.68
C ALA A 238 -7.06 13.16 -4.79
N VAL A 239 -7.74 12.19 -5.41
CA VAL A 239 -8.18 10.97 -4.75
C VAL A 239 -7.43 9.80 -5.37
N VAL A 240 -6.81 8.99 -4.54
CA VAL A 240 -6.06 7.80 -4.94
C VAL A 240 -6.56 6.59 -4.16
N SER A 241 -6.50 5.41 -4.76
CA SER A 241 -6.85 4.18 -4.07
C SER A 241 -6.16 2.98 -4.69
N ASN A 242 -5.71 2.06 -3.83
CA ASN A 242 -5.51 0.66 -4.19
C ASN A 242 -6.61 -0.15 -3.48
N PRO A 243 -7.81 -0.27 -4.06
CA PRO A 243 -8.90 -1.00 -3.43
C PRO A 243 -8.70 -2.51 -3.55
N PRO A 244 -9.45 -3.31 -2.78
CA PRO A 244 -9.66 -4.69 -3.17
C PRO A 244 -10.29 -4.73 -4.56
N TYR A 245 -9.65 -5.39 -5.52
CA TYR A 245 -10.07 -5.41 -6.93
C TYR A 245 -10.06 -6.82 -7.54
N LEU A 246 -9.47 -7.82 -6.87
CA LEU A 246 -9.30 -9.13 -7.47
C LEU A 246 -10.67 -9.79 -7.72
N PRO A 247 -10.92 -10.29 -8.95
CA PRO A 247 -12.08 -11.12 -9.25
C PRO A 247 -12.05 -12.43 -8.45
N ASP A 248 -13.22 -12.95 -8.06
CA ASP A 248 -13.29 -14.23 -7.35
C ASP A 248 -12.73 -15.42 -8.17
N ALA A 249 -12.75 -15.31 -9.51
CA ALA A 249 -12.15 -16.29 -10.41
C ALA A 249 -10.63 -16.45 -10.20
N ASP A 250 -9.96 -15.42 -9.67
CA ASP A 250 -8.51 -15.41 -9.50
C ASP A 250 -8.05 -16.11 -8.21
N ARG A 251 -8.98 -16.54 -7.35
CA ARG A 251 -8.69 -17.30 -6.11
C ARG A 251 -7.80 -18.52 -6.33
N ALA A 252 -7.90 -19.16 -7.50
CA ALA A 252 -7.13 -20.34 -7.83
C ALA A 252 -5.71 -20.04 -8.36
N VAL A 253 -5.42 -18.79 -8.74
CA VAL A 253 -4.18 -18.41 -9.43
C VAL A 253 -3.34 -17.38 -8.68
N VAL A 254 -3.88 -16.76 -7.62
CA VAL A 254 -3.09 -15.92 -6.72
C VAL A 254 -1.98 -16.73 -6.06
N SER A 255 -0.84 -16.07 -5.79
CA SER A 255 0.28 -16.74 -5.11
C SER A 255 -0.13 -17.14 -3.69
N PRO A 256 0.46 -18.20 -3.11
CA PRO A 256 0.18 -18.59 -1.73
C PRO A 256 0.46 -17.47 -0.73
N GLU A 257 1.51 -16.66 -0.96
CA GLU A 257 1.80 -15.47 -0.15
C GLU A 257 0.60 -14.52 -0.05
N VAL A 258 -0.13 -14.33 -1.15
CA VAL A 258 -1.30 -13.45 -1.23
C VAL A 258 -2.54 -14.18 -0.72
N GLY A 259 -2.84 -15.36 -1.27
CA GLY A 259 -4.08 -16.08 -0.98
C GLY A 259 -4.21 -16.55 0.47
N ASP A 260 -3.10 -16.98 1.10
CA ASP A 260 -3.14 -17.59 2.43
C ASP A 260 -2.80 -16.63 3.57
N HIS A 261 -2.10 -15.51 3.29
CA HIS A 261 -1.53 -14.64 4.33
C HIS A 261 -1.97 -13.17 4.26
N ASP A 262 -2.41 -12.66 3.10
CA ASP A 262 -3.00 -11.32 3.04
C ASP A 262 -4.48 -11.38 3.53
N PRO A 263 -5.01 -10.32 4.17
CA PRO A 263 -6.39 -10.29 4.60
C PRO A 263 -7.35 -10.42 3.40
N PRO A 264 -8.34 -11.33 3.41
CA PRO A 264 -9.17 -11.58 2.23
C PRO A 264 -9.96 -10.34 1.78
N TRP A 265 -10.43 -9.50 2.71
CA TRP A 265 -11.12 -8.25 2.40
C TRP A 265 -10.23 -7.16 1.75
N ALA A 266 -8.92 -7.29 1.82
CA ALA A 266 -7.98 -6.40 1.12
C ALA A 266 -7.71 -6.85 -0.33
N LEU A 267 -8.19 -8.03 -0.72
CA LEU A 267 -7.91 -8.65 -2.02
C LEU A 267 -9.12 -8.58 -2.95
N TRP A 268 -10.26 -9.11 -2.50
CA TRP A 268 -11.38 -9.45 -3.37
C TRP A 268 -12.30 -8.27 -3.60
N GLY A 269 -12.41 -7.80 -4.84
CA GLY A 269 -13.18 -6.60 -5.16
C GLY A 269 -14.69 -6.78 -5.14
N GLY A 270 -15.17 -8.02 -5.16
CA GLY A 270 -16.57 -8.37 -4.98
C GLY A 270 -17.51 -8.00 -6.13
N GLY A 271 -18.75 -8.48 -6.03
CA GLY A 271 -19.70 -8.52 -7.15
C GLY A 271 -19.32 -9.58 -8.20
N ALA A 272 -20.25 -9.89 -9.11
CA ALA A 272 -20.04 -10.93 -10.12
C ALA A 272 -18.87 -10.66 -11.08
N ASP A 273 -18.42 -9.40 -11.16
CA ASP A 273 -17.32 -8.94 -12.02
C ASP A 273 -16.08 -8.46 -11.24
N GLY A 274 -16.07 -8.59 -9.92
CA GLY A 274 -14.95 -8.15 -9.07
C GLY A 274 -14.84 -6.63 -8.91
N LEU A 275 -15.82 -5.84 -9.36
CA LEU A 275 -15.74 -4.37 -9.38
C LEU A 275 -16.60 -3.67 -8.33
N ALA A 276 -17.17 -4.37 -7.33
CA ALA A 276 -17.98 -3.69 -6.32
C ALA A 276 -17.19 -2.68 -5.47
N GLY A 277 -15.99 -3.06 -4.99
CA GLY A 277 -15.05 -2.17 -4.32
C GLY A 277 -14.61 -0.99 -5.21
N PRO A 278 -14.11 -1.24 -6.44
CA PRO A 278 -13.79 -0.20 -7.41
C PRO A 278 -14.94 0.80 -7.69
N ARG A 279 -16.19 0.33 -7.78
CA ARG A 279 -17.37 1.20 -7.93
C ARG A 279 -17.58 2.11 -6.73
N ALA A 280 -17.44 1.57 -5.52
CA ALA A 280 -17.57 2.35 -4.29
C ALA A 280 -16.50 3.44 -4.20
N VAL A 281 -15.26 3.13 -4.59
CA VAL A 281 -14.16 4.10 -4.66
C VAL A 281 -14.49 5.22 -5.63
N VAL A 282 -14.93 4.90 -6.86
CA VAL A 282 -15.26 5.95 -7.85
C VAL A 282 -16.41 6.83 -7.38
N SER A 283 -17.47 6.26 -6.82
CA SER A 283 -18.59 7.04 -6.28
C SER A 283 -18.14 7.98 -5.15
N THR A 284 -17.30 7.47 -4.23
CA THR A 284 -16.73 8.26 -3.14
C THR A 284 -15.81 9.37 -3.65
N ALA A 285 -14.96 9.05 -4.63
CA ALA A 285 -14.04 10.01 -5.24
C ALA A 285 -14.80 11.18 -5.89
N MET A 286 -15.90 10.91 -6.60
CA MET A 286 -16.73 11.96 -7.21
C MET A 286 -17.33 12.93 -6.18
N GLY A 287 -17.66 12.46 -4.98
CA GLY A 287 -18.18 13.31 -3.91
C GLY A 287 -17.10 14.14 -3.19
N LEU A 288 -15.85 13.67 -3.19
CA LEU A 288 -14.72 14.34 -2.54
C LEU A 288 -14.02 15.35 -3.47
N LEU A 289 -13.81 14.98 -4.73
CA LEU A 289 -13.03 15.75 -5.67
C LEU A 289 -13.66 17.10 -5.99
N ARG A 290 -12.83 18.15 -6.01
CA ARG A 290 -13.21 19.42 -6.62
C ARG A 290 -13.32 19.27 -8.13
N PRO A 291 -14.09 20.13 -8.82
CA PRO A 291 -14.08 20.16 -10.29
C PRO A 291 -12.66 20.39 -10.82
N GLY A 292 -12.21 19.54 -11.74
CA GLY A 292 -10.85 19.49 -12.25
C GLY A 292 -9.85 18.69 -11.40
N GLY A 293 -10.26 18.15 -10.26
CA GLY A 293 -9.43 17.26 -9.42
C GLY A 293 -9.13 15.93 -10.13
N VAL A 294 -8.01 15.30 -9.74
CA VAL A 294 -7.50 14.08 -10.38
C VAL A 294 -7.82 12.83 -9.56
N PHE A 295 -8.02 11.73 -10.25
CA PHE A 295 -8.27 10.42 -9.67
C PHE A 295 -7.31 9.38 -10.24
N ALA A 296 -6.82 8.48 -9.39
CA ALA A 296 -6.07 7.29 -9.80
C ALA A 296 -6.51 6.09 -8.96
N MET A 297 -6.76 4.96 -9.61
CA MET A 297 -7.16 3.73 -8.93
C MET A 297 -6.49 2.50 -9.54
N GLU A 298 -5.82 1.73 -8.70
CA GLU A 298 -5.24 0.44 -9.09
C GLU A 298 -6.32 -0.60 -9.39
N HIS A 299 -6.03 -1.50 -10.33
CA HIS A 299 -6.89 -2.63 -10.68
C HIS A 299 -6.03 -3.82 -11.17
N ALA A 300 -6.64 -5.00 -11.32
CA ALA A 300 -5.97 -6.17 -11.89
C ALA A 300 -5.61 -5.94 -13.37
N ASP A 301 -4.62 -6.66 -13.89
CA ASP A 301 -4.13 -6.47 -15.26
C ASP A 301 -5.16 -6.77 -16.36
N GLY A 302 -6.11 -7.66 -16.10
CA GLY A 302 -7.26 -7.91 -16.99
C GLY A 302 -8.39 -6.87 -16.89
N GLN A 303 -8.39 -5.99 -15.88
CA GLN A 303 -9.52 -5.11 -15.58
C GLN A 303 -9.48 -3.74 -16.29
N GLY A 304 -8.42 -3.42 -17.04
CA GLY A 304 -8.24 -2.10 -17.68
C GLY A 304 -9.47 -1.58 -18.44
N PRO A 305 -10.02 -2.32 -19.43
CA PRO A 305 -11.23 -1.90 -20.14
C PRO A 305 -12.44 -1.67 -19.22
N ALA A 306 -12.67 -2.57 -18.26
CA ALA A 306 -13.82 -2.48 -17.35
C ALA A 306 -13.68 -1.32 -16.35
N ALA A 307 -12.46 -1.03 -15.89
CA ALA A 307 -12.17 0.12 -15.04
C ALA A 307 -12.40 1.46 -15.77
N ARG A 308 -12.04 1.55 -17.06
CA ARG A 308 -12.38 2.74 -17.88
C ARG A 308 -13.88 2.90 -18.07
N GLU A 309 -14.57 1.80 -18.39
CA GLU A 309 -16.03 1.81 -18.55
C GLU A 309 -16.74 2.22 -17.26
N LEU A 310 -16.22 1.81 -16.10
CA LEU A 310 -16.75 2.21 -14.80
C LEU A 310 -16.70 3.74 -14.61
N LEU A 311 -15.61 4.40 -15.00
CA LEU A 311 -15.53 5.87 -14.97
C LEU A 311 -16.46 6.49 -16.03
N ALA A 312 -16.49 5.94 -17.25
CA ALA A 312 -17.34 6.46 -18.32
C ALA A 312 -18.84 6.41 -17.95
N ALA A 313 -19.29 5.26 -17.43
CA ALA A 313 -20.67 5.02 -17.04
C ALA A 313 -21.10 5.81 -15.79
N ALA A 314 -20.18 6.08 -14.86
CA ALA A 314 -20.45 6.97 -13.72
C ALA A 314 -20.75 8.40 -14.18
N GLY A 315 -20.26 8.80 -15.35
CA GLY A 315 -20.38 10.15 -15.89
C GLY A 315 -19.55 11.16 -15.10
N GLY A 316 -19.32 12.35 -15.67
CA GLY A 316 -18.60 13.40 -14.95
C GLY A 316 -17.08 13.29 -14.98
N TRP A 317 -16.50 12.41 -15.80
CA TRP A 317 -15.05 12.22 -15.94
C TRP A 317 -14.56 12.64 -17.33
N SER A 318 -13.32 13.14 -17.37
CA SER A 318 -12.55 13.43 -18.58
C SER A 318 -11.15 12.83 -18.44
N GLU A 319 -10.37 12.83 -19.53
CA GLU A 319 -8.99 12.32 -19.52
C GLU A 319 -8.90 10.88 -18.97
N ILE A 320 -9.93 10.05 -19.24
CA ILE A 320 -9.96 8.66 -18.78
C ILE A 320 -8.87 7.89 -19.52
N ALA A 321 -7.93 7.33 -18.77
CA ALA A 321 -6.80 6.59 -19.33
C ALA A 321 -6.47 5.37 -18.47
N THR A 322 -5.92 4.34 -19.10
CA THR A 322 -5.28 3.22 -18.41
C THR A 322 -3.79 3.31 -18.59
N HIS A 323 -3.08 3.11 -17.50
CA HIS A 323 -1.63 3.11 -17.45
C HIS A 323 -1.11 1.71 -17.17
N ARG A 324 0.11 1.45 -17.66
CA ARG A 324 0.74 0.15 -17.57
C ARG A 324 1.85 0.13 -16.53
N ASP A 325 2.06 -1.02 -15.91
CA ASP A 325 3.23 -1.29 -15.09
C ASP A 325 4.51 -1.43 -15.94
N LEU A 326 5.65 -1.60 -15.27
CA LEU A 326 6.96 -1.76 -15.91
C LEU A 326 7.08 -3.04 -16.76
N LEU A 327 6.15 -3.99 -16.61
CA LEU A 327 6.05 -5.20 -17.42
C LEU A 327 5.08 -5.04 -18.59
N GLY A 328 4.53 -3.83 -18.79
CA GLY A 328 3.62 -3.52 -19.88
C GLY A 328 2.19 -4.02 -19.67
N ARG A 329 1.83 -4.44 -18.45
CA ARG A 329 0.47 -4.87 -18.11
C ARG A 329 -0.34 -3.68 -17.63
N ASP A 330 -1.61 -3.62 -17.99
CA ASP A 330 -2.52 -2.59 -17.46
C ASP A 330 -2.51 -2.67 -15.92
N ARG A 331 -2.53 -1.53 -15.23
CA ARG A 331 -2.34 -1.51 -13.76
C ARG A 331 -3.25 -0.55 -13.03
N PHE A 332 -3.48 0.63 -13.59
CA PHE A 332 -4.34 1.61 -12.95
C PHE A 332 -5.07 2.46 -13.97
N VAL A 333 -6.26 2.91 -13.57
CA VAL A 333 -7.08 3.85 -14.32
C VAL A 333 -6.94 5.23 -13.70
N THR A 334 -6.94 6.26 -14.55
CA THR A 334 -6.97 7.66 -14.12
C THR A 334 -8.13 8.38 -14.75
N GLY A 335 -8.55 9.49 -14.13
CA GLY A 335 -9.49 10.43 -14.71
C GLY A 335 -9.43 11.78 -14.02
N ARG A 336 -10.02 12.79 -14.67
CA ARG A 336 -10.23 14.12 -14.10
C ARG A 336 -11.71 14.41 -13.96
N LEU A 337 -12.14 14.86 -12.79
CA LEU A 337 -13.54 15.24 -12.57
C LEU A 337 -13.86 16.47 -13.44
N LEU A 338 -14.91 16.39 -14.26
CA LEU A 338 -15.34 17.47 -15.15
C LEU A 338 -15.61 18.76 -14.37
N LYS A 339 -15.21 19.88 -14.98
CA LYS A 339 -15.55 21.22 -14.50
C LYS A 339 -17.06 21.43 -14.62
N SER A 340 -17.62 22.29 -13.76
CA SER A 340 -19.06 22.58 -13.75
C SER A 340 -19.58 23.11 -15.10
N SER A 341 -18.73 23.80 -15.88
CA SER A 341 -19.03 24.27 -17.24
C SER A 341 -19.25 23.14 -18.24
N ASP A 342 -18.51 22.04 -18.09
CA ASP A 342 -18.41 20.99 -19.11
C ASP A 342 -19.48 19.90 -18.90
N ARG A 343 -20.15 19.89 -17.73
CA ARG A 343 -21.29 19.00 -17.45
C ARG A 343 -22.59 19.46 -18.14
N ALA A 344 -22.69 20.75 -18.49
CA ALA A 344 -23.89 21.31 -19.13
C ALA A 344 -23.95 21.02 -20.64
N GLU A 345 -22.80 20.84 -21.30
CA GLU A 345 -22.74 20.58 -22.76
C GLU A 345 -22.93 19.11 -23.13
N GLY A 346 -22.77 18.17 -22.19
CA GLY A 346 -22.94 16.73 -22.42
C GLY A 346 -24.35 16.17 -22.16
N ALA A 347 -25.32 17.04 -21.84
CA ALA A 347 -26.70 16.67 -21.51
C ALA A 347 -27.73 17.02 -22.60
N VAL A 348 -27.27 17.22 -23.84
CA VAL A 348 -28.11 17.51 -25.03
C VAL A 348 -28.12 16.33 -25.98
#